data_AF-A0A1E5PFP2-F1
#
_entry.id   AF-A0A1E5PFP2-F1
#
_cell.length_a   1.000
_cell.length_b   1.000
_cell.length_c   1.000
_cell.angle_alpha   90.00
_cell.angle_beta   90.00
_cell.angle_gamma   90.00
#
_symmetry.space_group_name_H-M   'P 1'
#
loop_
_entity.id
_entity.type
_entity.pdbx_description
1 polymer ?
#
loop_
_entity_poly.entity_id
_entity_poly.type
_entity_poly.pdbx_seq_one_letter_code
_entity_poly.pdbx_strand_id
1 'polypeptide(L)'
;MATASAALAAAFLLTPGAQPPAEGAPAPKIAVSASQGRPGTGLTVAALDPCPTVSGSTQELTASFTDAAGVTTYAANQQVNADGTWSPVHLSVPAPTATPRSTAVPPPLTAGAAGGTGEIRAYCLDSESGARVDYAPVPFTVAGTARRFTVTPGFTGPGTSITFRPVDPCPPGSRSASAGISRRLAENKVEAITFNLKMNTANGTWSPLTETIGSTFGFSWYSAYVVCRTTPDSHGPGPVTRYAAVTVKGLPATGGSLYYSPYNGPDIAYPGKPGGKLKVVSPATRTLDANAWQVAGKRCDPGRAVPPQDALRGQYGKQLTTLAGWSLGRLGPVYFLKSKSEWKPRINHIVLFDSGSAAELFDREGCDSDQDSGLLTHWLAASSHNRLTVLAGRVTANCNRLGLNCNYAGIQKRLFPEIKSHPKVGTRSIREQVVVCPYKKMNHQDVWINFRGAMNKPPITTETCPRVGGAPRVPGWHP
;
A
#
# COMPACT_ATOMS: atom_id res chain seq x y z
N MET A 1 50.27 -31.82 -60.80
CA MET A 1 49.59 -31.26 -59.61
C MET A 1 49.54 -29.75 -59.79
N ALA A 2 48.39 -29.22 -60.18
CA ALA A 2 48.11 -27.79 -60.24
C ALA A 2 46.62 -27.62 -59.95
N THR A 3 46.30 -26.99 -58.83
CA THR A 3 44.93 -26.70 -58.40
C THR A 3 44.51 -25.34 -58.93
N ALA A 4 43.50 -25.33 -59.81
CA ALA A 4 42.87 -24.12 -60.32
C ALA A 4 41.71 -23.71 -59.39
N SER A 5 41.73 -22.48 -58.93
CA SER A 5 40.66 -21.82 -58.17
C SER A 5 39.52 -21.42 -59.11
N ALA A 6 38.28 -21.79 -58.74
CA ALA A 6 37.06 -21.23 -59.32
C ALA A 6 36.43 -20.26 -58.31
N ALA A 7 36.32 -18.99 -58.70
CA ALA A 7 35.64 -17.96 -57.95
C ALA A 7 34.11 -18.09 -58.13
N LEU A 8 33.38 -18.22 -57.02
CA LEU A 8 31.92 -18.15 -56.99
C LEU A 8 31.50 -16.67 -56.91
N ALA A 9 30.85 -16.17 -57.95
CA ALA A 9 30.20 -14.86 -57.94
C ALA A 9 28.89 -14.95 -57.11
N ALA A 10 28.85 -14.27 -55.97
CA ALA A 10 27.63 -14.10 -55.19
C ALA A 10 26.75 -13.03 -55.87
N ALA A 11 25.64 -13.46 -56.46
CA ALA A 11 24.59 -12.55 -56.91
C ALA A 11 23.85 -12.01 -55.68
N PHE A 12 24.11 -10.76 -55.32
CA PHE A 12 23.26 -10.00 -54.40
C PHE A 12 21.91 -9.76 -55.09
N LEU A 13 20.89 -10.54 -54.72
CA LEU A 13 19.50 -10.17 -54.96
C LEU A 13 19.21 -8.94 -54.08
N LEU A 14 19.26 -7.76 -54.69
CA LEU A 14 18.68 -6.55 -54.12
C LEU A 14 17.18 -6.82 -53.93
N THR A 15 16.77 -7.07 -52.69
CA THR A 15 15.36 -7.01 -52.32
C THR A 15 14.88 -5.60 -52.63
N PRO A 16 13.76 -5.43 -53.38
CA PRO A 16 13.24 -4.11 -53.68
C PRO A 16 12.94 -3.40 -52.35
N GLY A 17 13.58 -2.24 -52.14
CA GLY A 17 13.27 -1.39 -51.00
C GLY A 17 11.78 -1.05 -51.01
N ALA A 18 11.13 -1.22 -49.87
CA ALA A 18 9.72 -0.89 -49.72
C ALA A 18 9.49 0.57 -50.15
N GLN A 19 8.75 0.77 -51.24
CA GLN A 19 8.28 2.09 -51.63
C GLN A 19 7.31 2.59 -50.54
N PRO A 20 7.38 3.88 -50.15
CA PRO A 20 6.33 4.47 -49.32
C PRO A 20 4.97 4.22 -49.98
N PRO A 21 3.91 3.96 -49.19
CA PRO A 21 2.59 3.72 -49.75
C PRO A 21 2.22 4.87 -50.67
N ALA A 22 1.82 4.53 -51.90
CA ALA A 22 1.39 5.51 -52.87
C ALA A 22 0.30 6.40 -52.25
N GLU A 23 0.42 7.71 -52.41
CA GLU A 23 -0.58 8.67 -51.96
C GLU A 23 -1.96 8.25 -52.49
N GLY A 24 -2.89 7.92 -51.58
CA GLY A 24 -4.22 7.40 -51.91
C GLY A 24 -4.42 5.88 -51.73
N ALA A 25 -3.43 5.12 -51.26
CA ALA A 25 -3.65 3.74 -50.83
C ALA A 25 -4.66 3.69 -49.65
N PRO A 26 -5.59 2.72 -49.62
CA PRO A 26 -6.52 2.58 -48.51
C PRO A 26 -5.77 2.28 -47.21
N ALA A 27 -6.23 2.86 -46.10
CA ALA A 27 -5.65 2.59 -44.79
C ALA A 27 -5.75 1.07 -44.45
N PRO A 28 -4.72 0.49 -43.82
CA PRO A 28 -4.74 -0.91 -43.40
C PRO A 28 -5.86 -1.15 -42.39
N LYS A 29 -6.39 -2.38 -42.34
CA LYS A 29 -7.56 -2.74 -41.54
C LYS A 29 -7.19 -3.64 -40.37
N ILE A 30 -7.99 -3.52 -39.31
CA ILE A 30 -7.97 -4.41 -38.14
C ILE A 30 -9.31 -5.12 -37.98
N ALA A 31 -9.30 -6.29 -37.34
CA ALA A 31 -10.47 -6.97 -36.84
C ALA A 31 -10.57 -6.81 -35.32
N VAL A 32 -11.80 -6.65 -34.81
CA VAL A 32 -12.08 -6.58 -33.38
C VAL A 32 -13.04 -7.70 -33.01
N SER A 33 -12.82 -8.38 -31.88
CA SER A 33 -13.60 -9.54 -31.45
C SER A 33 -15.08 -9.25 -31.13
N ALA A 34 -15.47 -7.98 -30.98
CA ALA A 34 -16.84 -7.54 -30.77
C ALA A 34 -17.03 -6.09 -31.23
N SER A 35 -18.23 -5.75 -31.70
CA SER A 35 -18.63 -4.39 -32.09
C SER A 35 -19.37 -3.61 -30.99
N GLN A 36 -19.69 -4.26 -29.88
CA GLN A 36 -20.38 -3.64 -28.75
C GLN A 36 -20.01 -4.31 -27.42
N GLY A 37 -20.14 -3.56 -26.32
CA GLY A 37 -19.88 -4.09 -24.98
C GLY A 37 -20.17 -3.09 -23.87
N ARG A 38 -20.00 -3.53 -22.62
CA ARG A 38 -20.11 -2.67 -21.42
C ARG A 38 -18.74 -2.06 -21.09
N PRO A 39 -18.69 -0.99 -20.27
CA PRO A 39 -17.46 -0.61 -19.61
C PRO A 39 -16.81 -1.82 -18.91
N GLY A 40 -15.54 -2.06 -19.18
CA GLY A 40 -14.78 -3.22 -18.73
C GLY A 40 -14.73 -4.41 -19.67
N THR A 41 -15.47 -4.43 -20.79
CA THR A 41 -15.38 -5.52 -21.78
C THR A 41 -13.96 -5.69 -22.31
N GLY A 42 -13.43 -6.91 -22.25
CA GLY A 42 -12.17 -7.27 -22.91
C GLY A 42 -12.38 -7.51 -24.41
N LEU A 43 -11.48 -6.98 -25.23
CA LEU A 43 -11.50 -7.05 -26.68
C LEU A 43 -10.16 -7.58 -27.19
N THR A 44 -10.22 -8.37 -28.26
CA THR A 44 -9.04 -8.78 -29.04
C THR A 44 -9.03 -7.99 -30.33
N VAL A 45 -7.90 -7.38 -30.64
CA VAL A 45 -7.64 -6.69 -31.90
C VAL A 45 -6.59 -7.48 -32.67
N ALA A 46 -6.85 -7.75 -33.94
CA ALA A 46 -5.96 -8.51 -34.81
C ALA A 46 -5.79 -7.78 -36.15
N ALA A 47 -4.63 -7.95 -36.79
CA ALA A 47 -4.40 -7.48 -38.14
C ALA A 47 -5.33 -8.18 -39.14
N LEU A 48 -5.96 -7.40 -40.03
CA LEU A 48 -6.41 -7.92 -41.31
C LEU A 48 -5.35 -7.66 -42.38
N ASP A 49 -4.69 -6.50 -42.30
CA ASP A 49 -3.56 -6.12 -43.14
C ASP A 49 -2.28 -6.02 -42.30
N PRO A 50 -1.10 -6.38 -42.85
CA PRO A 50 0.16 -6.22 -42.15
C PRO A 50 0.47 -4.74 -41.94
N CYS A 51 1.32 -4.48 -40.95
CA CYS A 51 1.94 -3.19 -40.79
C CYS A 51 2.78 -2.86 -42.03
N PRO A 52 2.64 -1.68 -42.65
CA PRO A 52 3.50 -1.30 -43.76
C PRO A 52 4.94 -1.18 -43.25
N THR A 53 5.79 -2.14 -43.63
CA THR A 53 7.17 -2.22 -43.16
C THR A 53 8.06 -1.26 -43.91
N VAL A 54 8.90 -0.54 -43.16
CA VAL A 54 10.12 0.06 -43.70
C VAL A 54 11.24 -0.95 -43.46
N SER A 55 11.78 -1.52 -44.54
CA SER A 55 12.79 -2.59 -44.47
C SER A 55 13.92 -2.24 -43.50
N GLY A 56 14.13 -3.09 -42.48
CA GLY A 56 15.22 -2.96 -41.52
C GLY A 56 14.90 -2.21 -40.23
N SER A 57 13.73 -1.57 -40.11
CA SER A 57 13.33 -0.83 -38.90
C SER A 57 12.60 -1.71 -37.88
N THR A 58 12.76 -1.39 -36.59
CA THR A 58 11.91 -1.95 -35.52
C THR A 58 10.61 -1.14 -35.44
N GLN A 59 9.47 -1.81 -35.59
CA GLN A 59 8.16 -1.19 -35.52
C GLN A 59 7.39 -1.61 -34.26
N GLU A 60 6.67 -0.66 -33.66
CA GLU A 60 5.76 -0.89 -32.55
C GLU A 60 4.32 -0.63 -32.97
N LEU A 61 3.42 -1.54 -32.62
CA LEU A 61 1.99 -1.37 -32.76
C LEU A 61 1.41 -0.83 -31.45
N THR A 62 0.64 0.25 -31.54
CA THR A 62 -0.16 0.75 -30.42
C THR A 62 -1.65 0.62 -30.74
N ALA A 63 -2.40 -0.02 -29.83
CA ALA A 63 -3.86 -0.08 -29.88
C ALA A 63 -4.50 0.81 -28.79
N SER A 64 -5.61 1.45 -29.13
CA SER A 64 -6.34 2.35 -28.24
C SER A 64 -7.86 2.27 -28.46
N PHE A 65 -8.60 2.73 -27.47
CA PHE A 65 -10.05 2.90 -27.51
C PHE A 65 -10.40 4.36 -27.22
N THR A 66 -11.26 4.96 -28.03
CA THR A 66 -11.80 6.32 -27.82
C THR A 66 -13.30 6.19 -27.60
N ASP A 67 -13.82 6.72 -26.49
CA ASP A 67 -15.25 6.65 -26.18
C ASP A 67 -16.06 7.76 -26.88
N ALA A 68 -17.38 7.74 -26.69
CA ALA A 68 -18.30 8.73 -27.27
C ALA A 68 -18.09 10.17 -26.78
N ALA A 69 -17.32 10.35 -25.68
CA ALA A 69 -16.93 11.67 -25.17
C ALA A 69 -15.56 12.12 -25.73
N GLY A 70 -14.93 11.34 -26.60
CA GLY A 70 -13.62 11.64 -27.18
C GLY A 70 -12.45 11.30 -26.26
N VAL A 71 -12.67 10.54 -25.18
CA VAL A 71 -11.60 10.16 -24.24
C VAL A 71 -10.89 8.90 -24.74
N THR A 72 -9.61 9.04 -25.08
CA THR A 72 -8.77 7.93 -25.56
C THR A 72 -8.01 7.24 -24.41
N THR A 73 -8.08 5.92 -24.38
CA THR A 73 -7.29 5.05 -23.50
C THR A 73 -6.38 4.15 -24.32
N TYR A 74 -5.08 4.18 -24.03
CA TYR A 74 -4.05 3.36 -24.68
C TYR A 74 -3.86 2.05 -23.91
N ALA A 75 -3.82 0.92 -24.61
CA ALA A 75 -3.89 -0.39 -23.97
C ALA A 75 -2.60 -1.21 -24.08
N ALA A 76 -1.86 -1.12 -25.19
CA ALA A 76 -0.68 -1.95 -25.40
C ALA A 76 0.24 -1.37 -26.47
N ASN A 77 1.54 -1.54 -26.25
CA ASN A 77 2.58 -1.47 -27.28
C ASN A 77 3.08 -2.89 -27.51
N GLN A 78 3.15 -3.31 -28.77
CA GLN A 78 3.64 -4.64 -29.15
C GLN A 78 4.63 -4.52 -30.30
N GLN A 79 5.71 -5.29 -30.25
CA GLN A 79 6.64 -5.37 -31.37
C GLN A 79 5.98 -6.03 -32.59
N VAL A 80 6.16 -5.41 -33.74
CA VAL A 80 5.78 -5.94 -35.04
C VAL A 80 6.93 -6.79 -35.57
N ASN A 81 6.60 -7.93 -36.18
CA ASN A 81 7.58 -8.80 -36.83
C ASN A 81 8.19 -8.13 -38.06
N ALA A 82 9.35 -8.62 -38.51
CA ALA A 82 10.04 -8.08 -39.69
C ALA A 82 9.20 -8.12 -40.99
N ASP A 83 8.21 -9.01 -41.06
CA ASP A 83 7.28 -9.12 -42.18
C ASP A 83 6.03 -8.23 -42.04
N GLY A 84 5.97 -7.38 -41.00
CA GLY A 84 4.84 -6.49 -40.72
C GLY A 84 3.70 -7.16 -39.96
N THR A 85 3.76 -8.47 -39.73
CA THR A 85 2.74 -9.18 -38.95
C THR A 85 2.90 -8.89 -37.46
N TRP A 86 1.80 -9.01 -36.70
CA TRP A 86 1.82 -8.84 -35.26
C TRP A 86 0.78 -9.76 -34.61
N SER A 87 1.08 -10.24 -33.40
CA SER A 87 0.16 -11.15 -32.69
C SER A 87 -1.01 -10.35 -32.09
N PRO A 88 -2.21 -10.95 -31.95
CA PRO A 88 -3.37 -10.23 -31.44
C PRO A 88 -3.12 -9.47 -30.13
N VAL A 89 -3.59 -8.23 -30.08
CA VAL A 89 -3.50 -7.34 -28.92
C VAL A 89 -4.79 -7.42 -28.13
N HIS A 90 -4.68 -7.37 -26.80
CA HIS A 90 -5.84 -7.35 -25.92
C HIS A 90 -6.00 -5.99 -25.25
N LEU A 91 -7.20 -5.44 -25.35
CA LEU A 91 -7.58 -4.18 -24.71
C LEU A 91 -8.85 -4.35 -23.89
N SER A 92 -9.06 -3.46 -22.93
CA SER A 92 -10.31 -3.41 -22.16
C SER A 92 -10.96 -2.06 -22.37
N VAL A 93 -12.27 -2.04 -22.65
CA VAL A 93 -13.07 -0.82 -22.55
C VAL A 93 -12.94 -0.29 -21.12
N PRO A 94 -12.59 0.99 -20.90
CA PRO A 94 -12.37 1.53 -19.56
C PRO A 94 -13.54 1.25 -18.60
N ALA A 95 -13.25 0.57 -17.49
CA ALA A 95 -14.19 0.39 -16.39
C ALA A 95 -13.93 1.42 -15.28
N PRO A 96 -14.93 1.74 -14.44
CA PRO A 96 -14.69 2.54 -13.24
C PRO A 96 -13.62 1.89 -12.36
N THR A 97 -12.53 2.62 -12.11
CA THR A 97 -11.44 2.18 -11.21
C THR A 97 -11.31 3.11 -10.02
N ALA A 98 -10.98 2.56 -8.85
CA ALA A 98 -10.52 3.37 -7.73
C ALA A 98 -9.02 3.61 -7.90
N THR A 99 -8.59 4.87 -7.98
CA THR A 99 -7.15 5.19 -7.95
C THR A 99 -6.76 5.40 -6.48
N PRO A 100 -6.17 4.41 -5.79
CA PRO A 100 -5.99 4.49 -4.36
C PRO A 100 -4.93 5.54 -4.04
N ARG A 101 -5.30 6.56 -3.25
CA ARG A 101 -4.37 7.55 -2.70
C ARG A 101 -4.20 7.29 -1.20
N SER A 102 -3.05 7.71 -0.64
CA SER A 102 -2.78 7.62 0.81
C SER A 102 -3.57 8.67 1.63
N THR A 103 -4.82 8.93 1.26
CA THR A 103 -5.67 9.96 1.85
C THR A 103 -6.61 9.37 2.90
N ALA A 104 -7.07 10.20 3.84
CA ALA A 104 -8.07 9.78 4.83
C ALA A 104 -9.47 9.58 4.20
N VAL A 105 -9.74 10.22 3.06
CA VAL A 105 -11.01 10.19 2.33
C VAL A 105 -10.98 9.08 1.28
N PRO A 106 -12.08 8.31 1.11
CA PRO A 106 -12.18 7.34 0.03
C PRO A 106 -11.87 8.01 -1.31
N PRO A 107 -11.00 7.43 -2.15
CA PRO A 107 -10.78 7.96 -3.48
C PRO A 107 -12.09 7.93 -4.28
N PRO A 108 -12.42 8.99 -5.04
CA PRO A 108 -13.51 8.93 -5.99
C PRO A 108 -13.21 7.82 -7.01
N LEU A 109 -14.24 7.10 -7.44
CA LEU A 109 -14.12 6.21 -8.59
C LEU A 109 -13.94 7.07 -9.84
N THR A 110 -13.01 6.68 -10.70
CA THR A 110 -12.95 7.21 -12.07
C THR A 110 -14.22 6.83 -12.82
N ALA A 111 -14.68 7.71 -13.70
CA ALA A 111 -15.73 7.35 -14.64
C ALA A 111 -15.23 6.22 -15.56
N GLY A 112 -16.11 5.26 -15.87
CA GLY A 112 -15.86 4.34 -16.97
C GLY A 112 -16.05 5.02 -18.32
N ALA A 113 -15.87 4.27 -19.41
CA ALA A 113 -16.13 4.77 -20.76
C ALA A 113 -17.56 5.34 -20.89
N ALA A 114 -17.68 6.50 -21.55
CA ALA A 114 -18.98 7.09 -21.85
C ALA A 114 -19.82 6.17 -22.73
N GLY A 115 -21.13 6.08 -22.44
CA GLY A 115 -22.07 5.32 -23.26
C GLY A 115 -22.27 5.96 -24.64
N GLY A 116 -22.40 5.15 -25.67
CA GLY A 116 -22.54 5.60 -27.06
C GLY A 116 -21.52 4.97 -28.00
N THR A 117 -21.46 5.46 -29.24
CA THR A 117 -20.52 4.99 -30.26
C THR A 117 -19.16 5.65 -30.06
N GLY A 118 -18.15 4.83 -29.81
CA GLY A 118 -16.73 5.19 -29.85
C GLY A 118 -16.02 4.41 -30.96
N GLU A 119 -14.70 4.35 -30.88
CA GLU A 119 -13.85 3.71 -31.90
C GLU A 119 -12.65 2.98 -31.29
N ILE A 120 -12.28 1.87 -31.91
CA ILE A 120 -11.02 1.18 -31.71
C ILE A 120 -10.05 1.66 -32.79
N ARG A 121 -8.86 2.07 -32.36
CA ARG A 121 -7.81 2.60 -33.22
C ARG A 121 -6.53 1.82 -33.01
N ALA A 122 -5.78 1.61 -34.07
CA ALA A 122 -4.44 1.06 -34.02
C ALA A 122 -3.53 1.86 -34.94
N TYR A 123 -2.26 1.99 -34.59
CA TYR A 123 -1.25 2.53 -35.47
C TYR A 123 0.08 1.79 -35.30
N CYS A 124 0.83 1.72 -36.38
CA CYS A 124 2.23 1.34 -36.35
C CYS A 124 3.10 2.58 -36.21
N LEU A 125 4.14 2.50 -35.38
CA LEU A 125 5.18 3.50 -35.23
C LEU A 125 6.52 2.86 -35.55
N ASP A 126 7.22 3.40 -36.53
CA ASP A 126 8.63 3.12 -36.77
C ASP A 126 9.45 3.83 -35.68
N SER A 127 10.18 3.05 -34.88
CA SER A 127 10.95 3.58 -33.75
C SER A 127 12.19 4.36 -34.16
N GLU A 128 12.69 4.16 -35.39
CA GLU A 128 13.89 4.82 -35.92
C GLU A 128 13.54 6.10 -36.64
N SER A 129 12.53 6.05 -37.54
CA SER A 129 12.14 7.20 -38.34
C SER A 129 11.05 8.07 -37.69
N GLY A 130 10.34 7.53 -36.70
CA GLY A 130 9.14 8.17 -36.13
C GLY A 130 7.93 8.16 -37.06
N ALA A 131 8.02 7.48 -38.22
CA ALA A 131 6.91 7.39 -39.15
C ALA A 131 5.73 6.63 -38.53
N ARG A 132 4.53 7.18 -38.70
CA ARG A 132 3.29 6.62 -38.16
C ARG A 132 2.35 6.23 -39.28
N VAL A 133 1.79 5.03 -39.21
CA VAL A 133 0.73 4.55 -40.10
C VAL A 133 -0.49 4.15 -39.28
N ASP A 134 -1.59 4.86 -39.46
CA ASP A 134 -2.86 4.58 -38.80
C ASP A 134 -3.68 3.54 -39.56
N TYR A 135 -4.26 2.60 -38.82
CA TYR A 135 -5.27 1.68 -39.35
C TYR A 135 -6.63 2.38 -39.42
N ALA A 136 -7.50 1.90 -40.32
CA ALA A 136 -8.89 2.34 -40.38
C ALA A 136 -9.59 2.14 -39.02
N PRO A 137 -10.18 3.18 -38.41
CA PRO A 137 -10.90 3.04 -37.14
C PRO A 137 -12.06 2.06 -37.24
N VAL A 138 -12.27 1.26 -36.20
CA VAL A 138 -13.40 0.32 -36.12
C VAL A 138 -14.42 0.84 -35.10
N PRO A 139 -15.69 1.08 -35.49
CA PRO A 139 -16.70 1.57 -34.57
C PRO A 139 -17.00 0.55 -33.47
N PHE A 140 -17.18 1.03 -32.25
CA PHE A 140 -17.52 0.21 -31.09
C PHE A 140 -18.56 0.91 -30.20
N THR A 141 -19.66 0.22 -29.90
CA THR A 141 -20.75 0.78 -29.09
C THR A 141 -20.61 0.37 -27.62
N VAL A 142 -20.44 1.36 -26.74
CA VAL A 142 -20.50 1.19 -25.28
C VAL A 142 -21.96 1.24 -24.83
N ALA A 143 -22.48 0.10 -24.38
CA ALA A 143 -23.86 -0.06 -23.95
C ALA A 143 -23.96 -0.51 -22.48
N GLY A 144 -24.90 0.08 -21.74
CA GLY A 144 -25.19 -0.28 -20.35
C GLY A 144 -24.13 0.14 -19.34
N THR A 145 -24.23 -0.38 -18.12
CA THR A 145 -23.28 -0.08 -17.02
C THR A 145 -22.20 -1.15 -16.90
N ALA A 146 -21.07 -0.78 -16.29
CA ALA A 146 -20.04 -1.73 -15.88
C ALA A 146 -20.61 -2.88 -15.05
N ARG A 147 -20.01 -4.07 -15.15
CA ARG A 147 -20.36 -5.22 -14.31
C ARG A 147 -20.01 -4.94 -12.84
N ARG A 148 -20.84 -5.42 -11.92
CA ARG A 148 -20.77 -5.12 -10.49
C ARG A 148 -20.54 -6.37 -9.64
N PHE A 149 -19.94 -6.14 -8.49
CA PHE A 149 -19.79 -7.08 -7.39
C PHE A 149 -19.86 -6.28 -6.09
N THR A 150 -20.04 -6.96 -4.96
CA THR A 150 -19.96 -6.33 -3.64
C THR A 150 -18.85 -6.94 -2.79
N VAL A 151 -18.34 -6.16 -1.84
CA VAL A 151 -17.35 -6.60 -0.86
C VAL A 151 -17.89 -6.33 0.54
N THR A 152 -17.95 -7.37 1.36
CA THR A 152 -18.41 -7.26 2.75
C THR A 152 -17.41 -7.93 3.69
N PRO A 153 -16.95 -7.25 4.76
CA PRO A 153 -17.21 -5.84 5.07
C PRO A 153 -16.47 -4.90 4.09
N GLY A 154 -16.91 -3.64 3.99
CA GLY A 154 -16.26 -2.58 3.18
C GLY A 154 -14.89 -2.12 3.73
N PHE A 155 -14.28 -2.93 4.60
CA PHE A 155 -12.98 -2.72 5.20
C PHE A 155 -12.21 -4.04 5.23
N THR A 156 -10.90 -3.96 5.28
CA THR A 156 -10.00 -5.12 5.29
C THR A 156 -8.84 -4.87 6.23
N GLY A 157 -8.28 -5.90 6.84
CA GLY A 157 -7.10 -5.79 7.69
C GLY A 157 -6.66 -7.20 8.09
N PRO A 158 -5.45 -7.34 8.67
CA PRO A 158 -4.98 -8.63 9.14
C PRO A 158 -5.98 -9.37 10.03
N GLY A 159 -6.26 -10.62 9.69
CA GLY A 159 -7.24 -11.49 10.35
C GLY A 159 -8.71 -11.21 9.98
N THR A 160 -9.00 -10.22 9.15
CA THR A 160 -10.37 -9.90 8.74
C THR A 160 -10.78 -10.80 7.57
N SER A 161 -11.91 -11.49 7.67
CA SER A 161 -12.51 -12.18 6.53
C SER A 161 -13.30 -11.21 5.67
N ILE A 162 -12.99 -11.16 4.38
CA ILE A 162 -13.70 -10.38 3.38
C ILE A 162 -14.45 -11.32 2.43
N THR A 163 -15.65 -10.96 2.05
CA THR A 163 -16.47 -11.72 1.10
C THR A 163 -16.70 -10.91 -0.16
N PHE A 164 -16.25 -11.45 -1.30
CA PHE A 164 -16.61 -10.98 -2.63
C PHE A 164 -17.91 -11.68 -3.05
N ARG A 165 -18.93 -10.92 -3.48
CA ARG A 165 -20.19 -11.47 -3.98
C ARG A 165 -20.49 -10.98 -5.39
N PRO A 166 -20.87 -11.86 -6.33
CA PRO A 166 -21.31 -11.45 -7.65
C PRO A 166 -22.58 -10.61 -7.56
N VAL A 167 -22.66 -9.55 -8.37
CA VAL A 167 -23.94 -8.93 -8.73
C VAL A 167 -24.25 -9.27 -10.18
N ASP A 168 -23.25 -9.16 -11.05
CA ASP A 168 -23.30 -9.61 -12.44
C ASP A 168 -22.46 -10.89 -12.64
N PRO A 169 -22.83 -11.79 -13.56
CA PRO A 169 -21.99 -12.92 -13.95
C PRO A 169 -20.80 -12.46 -14.82
N CYS A 170 -19.77 -13.30 -14.96
CA CYS A 170 -18.77 -13.13 -16.01
C CYS A 170 -19.42 -13.24 -17.40
N PRO A 171 -18.82 -12.65 -18.45
CA PRO A 171 -19.27 -12.89 -19.82
C PRO A 171 -19.27 -14.40 -20.16
N PRO A 172 -20.26 -14.88 -20.95
CA PRO A 172 -20.21 -16.22 -21.52
C PRO A 172 -18.88 -16.49 -22.23
N GLY A 173 -18.37 -17.71 -22.09
CA GLY A 173 -17.06 -18.09 -22.65
C GLY A 173 -15.85 -17.74 -21.77
N SER A 174 -16.07 -17.10 -20.60
CA SER A 174 -15.01 -16.95 -19.60
C SER A 174 -14.56 -18.32 -19.07
N ARG A 175 -13.24 -18.51 -18.94
CA ARG A 175 -12.60 -19.75 -18.48
C ARG A 175 -12.07 -19.64 -17.05
N SER A 176 -11.68 -18.45 -16.62
CA SER A 176 -11.27 -18.17 -15.25
C SER A 176 -11.82 -16.83 -14.77
N ALA A 177 -11.93 -16.70 -13.45
CA ALA A 177 -12.25 -15.45 -12.79
C ALA A 177 -11.38 -15.32 -11.53
N SER A 178 -10.92 -14.10 -11.26
CA SER A 178 -10.17 -13.78 -10.05
C SER A 178 -10.66 -12.49 -9.42
N ALA A 179 -10.55 -12.44 -8.10
CA ALA A 179 -10.82 -11.26 -7.29
C ALA A 179 -9.54 -10.81 -6.63
N GLY A 180 -9.45 -9.55 -6.23
CA GLY A 180 -8.30 -9.09 -5.48
C GLY A 180 -8.52 -7.75 -4.82
N ILE A 181 -7.58 -7.41 -3.96
CA ILE A 181 -7.46 -6.08 -3.34
C ILE A 181 -6.07 -5.56 -3.70
N SER A 182 -6.00 -4.32 -4.20
CA SER A 182 -4.74 -3.68 -4.54
C SER A 182 -4.67 -2.22 -4.12
N ARG A 183 -3.46 -1.73 -3.86
CA ARG A 183 -3.14 -0.31 -3.82
C ARG A 183 -1.86 -0.01 -4.59
N ARG A 184 -1.81 1.17 -5.20
CA ARG A 184 -0.58 1.69 -5.79
C ARG A 184 0.22 2.39 -4.69
N LEU A 185 1.46 1.96 -4.47
CA LEU A 185 2.40 2.54 -3.51
C LEU A 185 3.27 3.62 -4.16
N ALA A 186 3.65 3.40 -5.42
CA ALA A 186 4.40 4.31 -6.30
C ALA A 186 4.12 3.92 -7.76
N GLU A 187 4.60 4.69 -8.74
CA GLU A 187 4.34 4.46 -10.17
C GLU A 187 4.57 3.00 -10.59
N ASN A 188 5.65 2.38 -10.11
CA ASN A 188 6.03 1.01 -10.45
C ASN A 188 5.86 0.01 -9.30
N LYS A 189 5.12 0.36 -8.24
CA LYS A 189 4.94 -0.52 -7.07
C LYS A 189 3.48 -0.66 -6.70
N VAL A 190 2.96 -1.87 -6.82
CA VAL A 190 1.61 -2.25 -6.41
C VAL A 190 1.71 -3.24 -5.26
N GLU A 191 0.91 -3.02 -4.23
CA GLU A 191 0.64 -4.02 -3.21
C GLU A 191 -0.71 -4.65 -3.53
N ALA A 192 -0.73 -5.93 -3.87
CA ALA A 192 -1.94 -6.64 -4.25
C ALA A 192 -1.99 -8.04 -3.64
N ILE A 193 -3.20 -8.51 -3.37
CA ILE A 193 -3.51 -9.92 -3.13
C ILE A 193 -4.60 -10.33 -4.10
N THR A 194 -4.42 -11.48 -4.74
CA THR A 194 -5.35 -12.03 -5.73
C THR A 194 -5.82 -13.41 -5.28
N PHE A 195 -7.08 -13.71 -5.56
CA PHE A 195 -7.75 -14.96 -5.23
C PHE A 195 -8.46 -15.51 -6.47
N ASN A 196 -8.49 -16.84 -6.59
CA ASN A 196 -9.20 -17.50 -7.68
C ASN A 196 -10.67 -17.69 -7.29
N LEU A 197 -11.58 -17.32 -8.19
CA LEU A 197 -13.02 -17.49 -7.99
C LEU A 197 -13.46 -18.85 -8.56
N LYS A 198 -14.32 -19.55 -7.82
CA LYS A 198 -14.99 -20.75 -8.35
C LYS A 198 -16.12 -20.33 -9.28
N MET A 199 -15.90 -20.48 -10.58
CA MET A 199 -16.81 -20.07 -11.65
C MET A 199 -17.39 -21.27 -12.39
N ASN A 200 -18.68 -21.19 -12.74
CA ASN A 200 -19.32 -22.04 -13.73
C ASN A 200 -19.06 -21.44 -15.12
N THR A 201 -18.22 -22.12 -15.91
CA THR A 201 -17.78 -21.65 -17.23
C THR A 201 -18.90 -21.65 -18.28
N ALA A 202 -19.99 -22.40 -18.08
CA ALA A 202 -21.10 -22.46 -19.04
C ALA A 202 -21.94 -21.17 -19.04
N ASN A 203 -22.16 -20.57 -17.87
CA ASN A 203 -23.02 -19.39 -17.72
C ASN A 203 -22.32 -18.19 -17.09
N GLY A 204 -21.02 -18.30 -16.78
CA GLY A 204 -20.21 -17.23 -16.18
C GLY A 204 -20.55 -16.91 -14.73
N THR A 205 -21.46 -17.63 -14.09
CA THR A 205 -21.79 -17.40 -12.68
C THR A 205 -20.63 -17.86 -11.80
N TRP A 206 -20.36 -17.16 -10.70
CA TRP A 206 -19.31 -17.53 -9.75
C TRP A 206 -19.84 -17.45 -8.32
N SER A 207 -19.38 -18.34 -7.45
CA SER A 207 -19.87 -18.38 -6.06
C SER A 207 -19.20 -17.30 -5.21
N PRO A 208 -19.88 -16.76 -4.18
CA PRO A 208 -19.24 -15.89 -3.21
C PRO A 208 -17.94 -16.49 -2.67
N LEU A 209 -16.90 -15.67 -2.59
CA LEU A 209 -15.59 -16.05 -2.07
C LEU A 209 -15.34 -15.31 -0.77
N THR A 210 -15.10 -16.04 0.33
CA THR A 210 -14.68 -15.48 1.60
C THR A 210 -13.23 -15.82 1.87
N GLU A 211 -12.40 -14.80 2.05
CA GLU A 211 -10.96 -14.95 2.27
C GLU A 211 -10.51 -14.17 3.49
N THR A 212 -9.62 -14.78 4.28
CA THR A 212 -9.03 -14.12 5.45
C THR A 212 -7.76 -13.40 5.06
N ILE A 213 -7.73 -12.12 5.37
CA ILE A 213 -6.68 -11.23 4.93
C ILE A 213 -5.47 -11.34 5.85
N GLY A 214 -4.30 -11.60 5.27
CA GLY A 214 -3.04 -11.72 6.01
C GLY A 214 -2.47 -10.40 6.55
N SER A 215 -1.31 -10.49 7.21
CA SER A 215 -0.63 -9.42 7.97
C SER A 215 -0.10 -8.22 7.15
N THR A 216 -0.33 -8.18 5.84
CA THR A 216 0.40 -7.29 4.92
C THR A 216 -0.21 -5.93 4.72
N PHE A 217 -1.53 -5.75 4.89
CA PHE A 217 -2.16 -4.48 4.54
C PHE A 217 -1.98 -3.40 5.61
N GLY A 218 -1.39 -2.28 5.19
CA GLY A 218 -1.33 -1.05 6.01
C GLY A 218 -2.64 -0.26 5.97
N PHE A 219 -2.80 0.66 6.91
CA PHE A 219 -3.91 1.62 6.93
C PHE A 219 -3.90 2.51 5.67
N SER A 220 -4.88 2.32 4.79
CA SER A 220 -5.00 3.00 3.48
C SER A 220 -6.35 2.68 2.84
N TRP A 221 -6.70 3.37 1.76
CA TRP A 221 -7.73 2.88 0.84
C TRP A 221 -7.12 1.91 -0.16
N TYR A 222 -7.89 0.91 -0.54
CA TYR A 222 -7.57 -0.10 -1.53
C TYR A 222 -8.68 -0.19 -2.59
N SER A 223 -8.31 -0.59 -3.79
CA SER A 223 -9.24 -0.98 -4.84
C SER A 223 -9.46 -2.50 -4.75
N ALA A 224 -10.68 -2.92 -4.42
CA ALA A 224 -11.12 -4.27 -4.72
C ALA A 224 -11.49 -4.37 -6.20
N TYR A 225 -11.18 -5.49 -6.84
CA TYR A 225 -11.49 -5.75 -8.24
C TYR A 225 -11.90 -7.20 -8.46
N VAL A 226 -12.66 -7.41 -9.53
CA VAL A 226 -12.95 -8.73 -10.12
C VAL A 226 -12.59 -8.66 -11.60
N VAL A 227 -11.92 -9.70 -12.10
CA VAL A 227 -11.60 -9.87 -13.50
C VAL A 227 -12.00 -11.25 -13.99
N CYS A 228 -12.50 -11.34 -15.22
CA CYS A 228 -12.78 -12.61 -15.90
C CYS A 228 -11.93 -12.70 -17.18
N ARG A 229 -11.44 -13.89 -17.49
CA ARG A 229 -10.57 -14.14 -18.65
C ARG A 229 -11.16 -15.23 -19.53
N THR A 230 -11.03 -15.09 -20.84
CA THR A 230 -11.47 -16.12 -21.81
C THR A 230 -10.41 -17.18 -22.09
N THR A 231 -9.15 -16.95 -21.69
CA THR A 231 -8.09 -17.95 -21.69
C THR A 231 -7.74 -18.37 -20.27
N PRO A 232 -7.37 -19.65 -20.02
CA PRO A 232 -6.74 -20.05 -18.77
C PRO A 232 -5.42 -19.30 -18.58
N ASP A 233 -5.04 -19.05 -17.32
CA ASP A 233 -3.84 -18.25 -16.97
C ASP A 233 -2.52 -18.81 -17.51
N SER A 234 -2.50 -20.08 -17.95
CA SER A 234 -1.35 -20.77 -18.51
C SER A 234 -1.07 -20.51 -19.99
N HIS A 235 -1.95 -19.82 -20.72
CA HIS A 235 -1.87 -19.70 -22.20
C HIS A 235 -1.68 -18.27 -22.71
N GLY A 236 -1.11 -17.37 -21.88
CA GLY A 236 -0.88 -15.97 -22.24
C GLY A 236 -2.05 -15.04 -21.93
N PRO A 237 -1.86 -13.72 -22.10
CA PRO A 237 -2.80 -12.71 -21.64
C PRO A 237 -4.00 -12.59 -22.59
N GLY A 238 -5.00 -13.46 -22.51
CA GLY A 238 -6.24 -13.30 -23.27
C GLY A 238 -7.03 -12.05 -22.87
N PRO A 239 -8.14 -11.72 -23.58
CA PRO A 239 -8.92 -10.53 -23.27
C PRO A 239 -9.49 -10.61 -21.86
N VAL A 240 -9.27 -9.54 -21.09
CA VAL A 240 -9.68 -9.44 -19.69
C VAL A 240 -10.92 -8.56 -19.58
N THR A 241 -11.99 -9.13 -19.04
CA THR A 241 -13.17 -8.36 -18.63
C THR A 241 -13.00 -7.88 -17.20
N ARG A 242 -13.16 -6.58 -16.95
CA ARG A 242 -13.03 -5.94 -15.64
C ARG A 242 -14.38 -5.49 -15.09
N TYR A 243 -14.59 -5.69 -13.80
CA TYR A 243 -15.75 -5.16 -13.10
C TYR A 243 -15.46 -3.74 -12.62
N ALA A 244 -16.52 -2.98 -12.29
CA ALA A 244 -16.38 -1.71 -11.58
C ALA A 244 -15.72 -1.95 -10.23
N ALA A 245 -14.63 -1.24 -9.96
CA ALA A 245 -13.89 -1.36 -8.72
C ALA A 245 -14.74 -0.91 -7.52
N VAL A 246 -14.49 -1.55 -6.36
CA VAL A 246 -15.09 -1.17 -5.08
C VAL A 246 -13.96 -0.69 -4.16
N THR A 247 -14.17 0.44 -3.50
CA THR A 247 -13.20 0.97 -2.54
C THR A 247 -13.33 0.23 -1.21
N VAL A 248 -12.22 -0.32 -0.71
CA VAL A 248 -12.15 -1.03 0.57
C VAL A 248 -11.20 -0.30 1.51
N LYS A 249 -11.61 -0.08 2.76
CA LYS A 249 -10.77 0.57 3.77
C LYS A 249 -9.82 -0.42 4.45
N GLY A 250 -8.51 -0.25 4.28
CA GLY A 250 -7.51 -0.93 5.09
C GLY A 250 -7.51 -0.45 6.53
N LEU A 251 -7.79 -1.36 7.46
CA LEU A 251 -7.65 -1.21 8.89
C LEU A 251 -6.29 -1.76 9.33
N PRO A 252 -5.74 -1.21 10.42
CA PRO A 252 -4.49 -1.73 10.98
C PRO A 252 -4.63 -3.18 11.45
N ALA A 253 -3.48 -3.87 11.47
CA ALA A 253 -3.31 -5.26 11.89
C ALA A 253 -3.68 -5.53 13.34
N THR A 254 -3.51 -4.52 14.18
CA THR A 254 -3.76 -4.57 15.60
C THR A 254 -5.12 -3.96 15.95
N GLY A 255 -5.51 -4.05 17.22
CA GLY A 255 -6.66 -3.31 17.74
C GLY A 255 -6.49 -1.79 17.57
N GLY A 256 -7.41 -1.02 18.14
CA GLY A 256 -7.26 0.42 18.20
C GLY A 256 -5.92 0.81 18.83
N SER A 257 -5.36 1.93 18.38
CA SER A 257 -4.22 2.57 19.04
C SER A 257 -4.64 3.92 19.61
N LEU A 258 -4.12 4.26 20.78
CA LEU A 258 -4.26 5.57 21.41
C LEU A 258 -2.88 6.22 21.47
N TYR A 259 -2.72 7.32 20.74
CA TYR A 259 -1.45 8.02 20.63
C TYR A 259 -1.47 9.32 21.43
N TYR A 260 -0.39 9.54 22.19
CA TYR A 260 -0.13 10.72 22.99
C TYR A 260 0.89 11.63 22.30
N SER A 261 0.39 12.73 21.76
CA SER A 261 1.20 13.79 21.14
C SER A 261 1.60 14.84 22.17
N PRO A 262 2.86 15.29 22.20
CA PRO A 262 3.31 16.41 23.04
C PRO A 262 3.04 17.79 22.40
N TYR A 263 2.59 17.85 21.14
CA TYR A 263 2.36 19.10 20.39
C TYR A 263 0.87 19.36 20.23
N ASN A 264 0.45 20.63 20.40
CA ASN A 264 -0.93 21.08 20.23
C ASN A 264 -1.42 20.88 18.78
N GLY A 265 -2.56 20.20 18.65
CA GLY A 265 -3.22 19.89 17.39
C GLY A 265 -2.96 18.48 16.83
N PRO A 266 -3.68 18.12 15.75
CA PRO A 266 -3.50 16.86 15.02
C PRO A 266 -2.33 16.90 14.01
N ASP A 267 -1.69 18.06 13.87
CA ASP A 267 -0.65 18.34 12.90
C ASP A 267 0.67 18.61 13.62
N ILE A 268 1.73 17.92 13.21
CA ILE A 268 3.08 18.21 13.67
C ILE A 268 3.74 19.12 12.63
N ALA A 269 4.12 20.33 13.04
CA ALA A 269 4.90 21.24 12.22
C ALA A 269 6.30 20.64 12.03
N TYR A 270 6.71 20.43 10.77
CA TYR A 270 8.02 19.91 10.45
C TYR A 270 9.01 21.06 10.19
N PRO A 271 9.94 21.37 11.13
CA PRO A 271 10.96 22.37 10.88
C PRO A 271 11.85 21.91 9.71
N GLY A 272 11.87 22.69 8.63
CA GLY A 272 12.62 22.37 7.41
C GLY A 272 11.77 22.08 6.16
N LYS A 273 10.43 22.05 6.28
CA LYS A 273 9.54 21.99 5.10
C LYS A 273 8.46 23.08 5.22
N PRO A 274 8.60 24.22 4.52
CA PRO A 274 7.61 25.29 4.55
C PRO A 274 6.21 24.73 4.23
N GLY A 275 5.24 24.96 5.11
CA GLY A 275 3.86 24.46 4.97
C GLY A 275 3.65 22.95 5.22
N GLY A 276 4.68 22.19 5.58
CA GLY A 276 4.60 20.74 5.81
C GLY A 276 3.96 20.39 7.16
N LYS A 277 2.63 20.39 7.24
CA LYS A 277 1.88 19.78 8.35
C LYS A 277 1.72 18.29 8.11
N LEU A 278 2.20 17.46 9.03
CA LEU A 278 1.97 16.01 8.98
C LEU A 278 0.85 15.62 9.94
N LYS A 279 -0.24 15.07 9.37
CA LYS A 279 -1.37 14.56 10.16
C LYS A 279 -0.97 13.29 10.90
N VAL A 280 -1.34 13.21 12.17
CA VAL A 280 -1.15 12.01 12.98
C VAL A 280 -1.96 10.84 12.41
N VAL A 281 -1.32 9.66 12.31
CA VAL A 281 -1.89 8.45 11.67
C VAL A 281 -2.64 7.57 12.70
N SER A 282 -2.67 7.95 13.98
CA SER A 282 -3.44 7.22 14.97
C SER A 282 -4.93 7.54 14.84
N PRO A 283 -5.77 6.51 14.71
CA PRO A 283 -7.23 6.60 14.76
C PRO A 283 -7.81 7.38 15.96
N ALA A 284 -7.16 7.26 17.12
CA ALA A 284 -7.49 7.97 18.35
C ALA A 284 -6.23 8.70 18.84
N THR A 285 -6.14 9.98 18.53
CA THR A 285 -5.04 10.82 18.99
C THR A 285 -5.51 11.64 20.18
N ARG A 286 -4.84 11.47 21.33
CA ARG A 286 -4.98 12.37 22.47
C ARG A 286 -3.79 13.33 22.45
N THR A 287 -4.07 14.57 22.13
CA THR A 287 -3.09 15.63 22.20
C THR A 287 -3.14 16.28 23.57
N LEU A 288 -1.99 16.33 24.24
CA LEU A 288 -1.78 17.06 25.48
C LEU A 288 -0.47 17.84 25.31
N ASP A 289 -0.51 19.17 25.37
CA ASP A 289 0.73 19.95 25.39
C ASP A 289 1.50 19.75 26.71
N ALA A 290 2.75 20.24 26.74
CA ALA A 290 3.62 20.16 27.91
C ALA A 290 2.96 20.70 29.18
N ASN A 291 2.20 21.79 29.09
CA ASN A 291 1.49 22.38 30.21
C ASN A 291 0.28 21.52 30.64
N ALA A 292 -0.33 20.80 29.71
CA ALA A 292 -1.41 19.88 30.02
C ALA A 292 -0.90 18.65 30.80
N TRP A 293 0.34 18.23 30.57
CA TRP A 293 1.03 17.21 31.37
C TRP A 293 1.45 17.74 32.75
N GLN A 294 1.80 19.02 32.84
CA GLN A 294 2.32 19.69 34.03
C GLN A 294 1.34 20.77 34.53
N VAL A 295 0.32 20.39 35.30
CA VAL A 295 -0.63 21.38 35.84
C VAL A 295 0.04 22.24 36.91
N ALA A 296 -0.02 23.57 36.76
CA ALA A 296 0.42 24.50 37.80
C ALA A 296 -0.28 24.18 39.14
N GLY A 297 0.51 23.85 40.17
CA GLY A 297 0.02 23.57 41.53
C GLY A 297 -0.50 22.15 41.82
N LYS A 298 -0.66 21.28 40.80
CA LYS A 298 -0.93 19.84 40.99
C LYS A 298 0.03 19.07 40.08
N ARG A 299 1.14 18.60 40.62
CA ARG A 299 2.10 17.81 39.85
C ARG A 299 1.37 16.59 39.26
N CYS A 300 1.36 16.50 37.93
CA CYS A 300 1.31 15.21 37.22
C CYS A 300 0.00 14.41 37.38
N ASP A 301 -1.13 15.00 36.97
CA ASP A 301 -2.47 14.37 37.01
C ASP A 301 -2.63 13.25 35.95
N PRO A 302 -2.66 11.96 36.35
CA PRO A 302 -2.82 10.86 35.41
C PRO A 302 -4.18 10.86 34.70
N GLY A 303 -5.21 11.47 35.31
CA GLY A 303 -6.56 11.52 34.77
C GLY A 303 -6.66 12.20 33.40
N ARG A 304 -5.72 13.10 33.08
CA ARG A 304 -5.68 13.80 31.79
C ARG A 304 -5.34 12.91 30.60
N ALA A 305 -4.64 11.80 30.84
CA ALA A 305 -4.32 10.82 29.80
C ALA A 305 -5.54 9.99 29.37
N VAL A 306 -6.61 9.98 30.17
CA VAL A 306 -7.84 9.26 29.80
C VAL A 306 -8.59 10.08 28.74
N PRO A 307 -8.76 9.56 27.51
CA PRO A 307 -9.56 10.25 26.51
C PRO A 307 -11.07 10.08 26.84
N PRO A 308 -11.94 10.90 26.23
CA PRO A 308 -13.39 10.72 26.30
C PRO A 308 -13.83 9.28 25.95
N GLN A 309 -14.96 8.82 26.51
CA GLN A 309 -15.38 7.42 26.46
C GLN A 309 -15.66 6.89 25.03
N ASP A 310 -16.07 7.77 24.12
CA ASP A 310 -16.21 7.53 22.69
C ASP A 310 -14.87 7.17 22.02
N ALA A 311 -13.76 7.82 22.43
CA ALA A 311 -12.42 7.47 21.95
C ALA A 311 -11.92 6.12 22.50
N LEU A 312 -12.41 5.68 23.67
CA LEU A 312 -12.07 4.38 24.27
C LEU A 312 -12.74 3.19 23.59
N ARG A 313 -13.88 3.38 22.93
CA ARG A 313 -14.50 2.31 22.10
C ARG A 313 -13.66 1.96 20.87
N GLY A 314 -12.56 2.70 20.65
CA GLY A 314 -11.64 2.60 19.54
C GLY A 314 -12.31 3.01 18.22
N GLN A 315 -11.52 3.57 17.32
CA GLN A 315 -12.05 3.94 16.02
C GLN A 315 -12.50 2.66 15.29
N TYR A 316 -13.67 2.71 14.67
CA TYR A 316 -14.29 1.58 13.94
C TYR A 316 -14.74 0.41 14.82
N GLY A 317 -14.97 0.63 16.12
CA GLY A 317 -15.46 -0.40 17.05
C GLY A 317 -14.42 -1.46 17.41
N LYS A 318 -13.15 -1.25 17.06
CA LYS A 318 -12.05 -2.13 17.47
C LYS A 318 -11.62 -1.81 18.89
N GLN A 319 -11.49 -2.83 19.72
CA GLN A 319 -10.93 -2.69 21.07
C GLN A 319 -9.54 -2.03 21.03
N LEU A 320 -9.31 -1.04 21.91
CA LEU A 320 -7.99 -0.44 22.10
C LEU A 320 -7.03 -1.49 22.66
N THR A 321 -5.94 -1.78 21.94
CA THR A 321 -4.90 -2.74 22.35
C THR A 321 -3.51 -2.12 22.42
N THR A 322 -3.31 -0.96 21.79
CA THR A 322 -1.99 -0.31 21.71
C THR A 322 -2.03 1.09 22.31
N LEU A 323 -1.06 1.40 23.17
CA LEU A 323 -0.78 2.76 23.62
C LEU A 323 0.51 3.24 22.99
N ALA A 324 0.59 4.50 22.59
CA ALA A 324 1.81 5.03 22.00
C ALA A 324 2.09 6.46 22.45
N GLY A 325 3.36 6.79 22.71
CA GLY A 325 3.77 8.12 23.15
C GLY A 325 5.01 8.60 22.40
N TRP A 326 5.07 9.86 22.03
CA TRP A 326 6.27 10.50 21.47
C TRP A 326 6.79 11.57 22.42
N SER A 327 8.11 11.62 22.62
CA SER A 327 8.73 12.64 23.49
C SER A 327 8.08 12.62 24.89
N LEU A 328 7.66 13.78 25.43
CA LEU A 328 6.89 13.89 26.68
C LEU A 328 5.58 13.09 26.68
N GLY A 329 4.99 12.82 25.51
CA GLY A 329 3.83 11.92 25.38
C GLY A 329 4.10 10.50 25.87
N ARG A 330 5.36 10.13 26.16
CA ARG A 330 5.73 8.89 26.88
C ARG A 330 4.98 8.70 28.21
N LEU A 331 4.54 9.78 28.85
CA LEU A 331 3.81 9.73 30.12
C LEU A 331 2.39 9.19 29.91
N GLY A 332 1.81 9.39 28.72
CA GLY A 332 0.45 9.01 28.41
C GLY A 332 0.14 7.54 28.62
N PRO A 333 0.92 6.58 28.06
CA PRO A 333 0.72 5.16 28.32
C PRO A 333 0.75 4.80 29.82
N VAL A 334 1.67 5.38 30.59
CA VAL A 334 1.81 5.14 32.03
C VAL A 334 0.61 5.68 32.79
N TYR A 335 0.21 6.92 32.50
CA TYR A 335 -0.96 7.58 33.10
C TYR A 335 -2.26 6.87 32.78
N PHE A 336 -2.42 6.46 31.53
CA PHE A 336 -3.58 5.68 31.12
C PHE A 336 -3.70 4.40 31.94
N LEU A 337 -2.62 3.61 32.06
CA LEU A 337 -2.66 2.37 32.83
C LEU A 337 -2.87 2.61 34.34
N LYS A 338 -2.45 3.77 34.86
CA LYS A 338 -2.68 4.17 36.26
C LYS A 338 -4.15 4.57 36.50
N SER A 339 -4.73 5.37 35.60
CA SER A 339 -6.12 5.86 35.73
C SER A 339 -7.18 4.87 35.25
N LYS A 340 -6.81 3.91 34.40
CA LYS A 340 -7.70 2.92 33.78
C LYS A 340 -7.14 1.52 33.96
N SER A 341 -7.01 1.09 35.22
CA SER A 341 -6.43 -0.20 35.58
C SER A 341 -7.18 -1.38 34.97
N GLU A 342 -8.49 -1.25 34.74
CA GLU A 342 -9.35 -2.24 34.09
C GLU A 342 -8.99 -2.48 32.62
N TRP A 343 -8.22 -1.58 32.00
CA TRP A 343 -7.73 -1.73 30.63
C TRP A 343 -6.39 -2.45 30.52
N LYS A 344 -5.66 -2.64 31.62
CA LYS A 344 -4.34 -3.33 31.62
C LYS A 344 -4.37 -4.69 30.90
N PRO A 345 -5.38 -5.56 31.06
CA PRO A 345 -5.43 -6.84 30.34
C PRO A 345 -5.71 -6.71 28.84
N ARG A 346 -6.21 -5.56 28.38
CA ARG A 346 -6.60 -5.31 26.98
C ARG A 346 -5.45 -4.70 26.17
N ILE A 347 -4.59 -3.94 26.84
CA ILE A 347 -3.42 -3.33 26.25
C ILE A 347 -2.29 -4.36 26.17
N ASN A 348 -1.93 -4.76 24.96
CA ASN A 348 -0.86 -5.74 24.71
C ASN A 348 0.41 -5.11 24.11
N HIS A 349 0.35 -3.83 23.69
CA HIS A 349 1.50 -3.17 23.08
C HIS A 349 1.62 -1.72 23.54
N ILE A 350 2.83 -1.34 23.96
CA ILE A 350 3.20 0.06 24.23
C ILE A 350 4.34 0.43 23.29
N VAL A 351 4.20 1.52 22.54
CA VAL A 351 5.24 2.04 21.64
C VAL A 351 5.67 3.44 22.05
N LEU A 352 6.96 3.60 22.36
CA LEU A 352 7.56 4.88 22.67
C LEU A 352 8.44 5.34 21.51
N PHE A 353 8.10 6.48 20.92
CA PHE A 353 8.90 7.14 19.89
C PHE A 353 9.83 8.14 20.58
N ASP A 354 11.14 7.98 20.41
CA ASP A 354 12.21 8.85 20.91
C ASP A 354 11.83 9.54 22.22
N SER A 355 11.66 8.76 23.29
CA SER A 355 10.96 9.15 24.51
C SER A 355 11.59 10.32 25.27
N GLY A 356 12.76 10.82 24.88
CA GLY A 356 13.44 11.90 25.59
C GLY A 356 14.82 11.48 26.09
N SER A 357 15.62 12.49 26.42
CA SER A 357 17.01 12.40 26.87
C SER A 357 17.10 12.00 28.33
N ALA A 358 18.32 11.67 28.76
CA ALA A 358 18.61 11.44 30.17
C ALA A 358 18.17 12.63 31.05
N ALA A 359 18.47 13.86 30.64
CA ALA A 359 18.13 15.05 31.43
C ALA A 359 16.61 15.20 31.63
N GLU A 360 15.82 14.94 30.58
CA GLU A 360 14.35 15.04 30.65
C GLU A 360 13.74 13.91 31.50
N LEU A 361 14.35 12.73 31.52
CA LEU A 361 13.89 11.57 32.31
C LEU A 361 14.34 11.62 33.78
N PHE A 362 15.40 12.37 34.10
CA PHE A 362 15.92 12.56 35.46
C PHE A 362 15.56 13.91 36.08
N ASP A 363 14.75 14.71 35.39
CA ASP A 363 14.25 15.96 35.96
C ASP A 363 13.44 15.64 37.22
N ARG A 364 14.04 15.93 38.39
CA ARG A 364 13.47 15.64 39.71
C ARG A 364 12.24 16.46 40.02
N GLU A 365 12.01 17.53 39.26
CA GLU A 365 10.84 18.38 39.37
C GLU A 365 9.77 18.04 38.33
N GLY A 366 10.12 17.16 37.38
CA GLY A 366 9.25 16.74 36.27
C GLY A 366 8.44 15.49 36.58
N CYS A 367 7.37 15.30 35.81
CA CYS A 367 6.43 14.19 36.01
C CYS A 367 7.01 12.79 35.86
N ASP A 368 8.18 12.65 35.26
CA ASP A 368 8.88 11.39 35.20
C ASP A 368 9.37 10.91 36.57
N SER A 369 9.60 11.79 37.56
CA SER A 369 10.02 11.43 38.93
C SER A 369 8.94 10.72 39.73
N ASP A 370 7.67 11.06 39.47
CA ASP A 370 6.51 10.56 40.19
C ASP A 370 5.97 9.25 39.60
N GLN A 371 6.61 8.75 38.54
CA GLN A 371 6.23 7.48 37.93
C GLN A 371 6.80 6.30 38.71
N ASP A 372 5.90 5.40 39.09
CA ASP A 372 6.23 4.07 39.60
C ASP A 372 6.77 3.22 38.44
N SER A 373 8.09 3.01 38.40
CA SER A 373 8.75 2.12 37.44
C SER A 373 8.22 0.68 37.52
N GLY A 374 7.64 0.28 38.65
CA GLY A 374 6.97 -1.01 38.83
C GLY A 374 5.72 -1.17 37.99
N LEU A 375 5.03 -0.10 37.57
CA LEU A 375 3.79 -0.20 36.79
C LEU A 375 3.98 -0.94 35.45
N LEU A 376 5.03 -0.60 34.71
CA LEU A 376 5.33 -1.25 33.44
C LEU A 376 5.83 -2.68 33.64
N THR A 377 6.61 -2.94 34.68
CA THR A 377 7.03 -4.29 35.08
C THR A 377 5.83 -5.16 35.42
N HIS A 378 4.89 -4.69 36.24
CA HIS A 378 3.66 -5.39 36.58
C HIS A 378 2.78 -5.63 35.35
N TRP A 379 2.69 -4.64 34.45
CA TRP A 379 1.97 -4.81 33.19
C TRP A 379 2.63 -5.88 32.31
N LEU A 380 3.95 -5.87 32.12
CA LEU A 380 4.66 -6.93 31.39
C LEU A 380 4.50 -8.30 32.07
N ALA A 381 4.53 -8.33 33.40
CA ALA A 381 4.34 -9.55 34.19
C ALA A 381 2.92 -10.13 34.04
N ALA A 382 1.91 -9.31 33.76
CA ALA A 382 0.52 -9.77 33.68
C ALA A 382 0.22 -10.69 32.47
N SER A 383 0.97 -10.59 31.37
CA SER A 383 0.71 -11.41 30.17
C SER A 383 1.97 -11.61 29.32
N SER A 384 2.17 -12.83 28.82
CA SER A 384 3.24 -13.16 27.87
C SER A 384 3.08 -12.50 26.50
N HIS A 385 1.94 -11.88 26.22
CA HIS A 385 1.68 -11.13 24.98
C HIS A 385 1.99 -9.64 25.10
N ASN A 386 2.25 -9.12 26.30
CA ASN A 386 2.53 -7.71 26.49
C ASN A 386 3.91 -7.37 25.92
N ARG A 387 4.03 -6.23 25.23
CA ARG A 387 5.26 -5.80 24.56
C ARG A 387 5.52 -4.32 24.74
N LEU A 388 6.69 -3.96 25.24
CA LEU A 388 7.16 -2.57 25.28
C LEU A 388 8.18 -2.35 24.17
N THR A 389 7.90 -1.45 23.25
CA THR A 389 8.83 -1.07 22.18
C THR A 389 9.31 0.36 22.38
N VAL A 390 10.62 0.59 22.30
CA VAL A 390 11.22 1.93 22.26
C VAL A 390 11.94 2.12 20.93
N LEU A 391 11.43 3.02 20.09
CA LEU A 391 12.12 3.45 18.86
C LEU A 391 12.98 4.65 19.24
N ALA A 392 14.23 4.40 19.62
CA ALA A 392 15.12 5.39 20.22
C ALA A 392 15.86 6.18 19.15
N GLY A 393 15.56 7.48 19.05
CA GLY A 393 16.25 8.40 18.15
C GLY A 393 17.47 9.03 18.79
N ARG A 394 17.89 10.15 18.19
CA ARG A 394 19.01 10.94 18.69
C ARG A 394 18.76 11.43 20.11
N VAL A 395 17.55 11.87 20.48
CA VAL A 395 17.31 12.46 21.80
C VAL A 395 17.37 11.41 22.91
N THR A 396 16.75 10.24 22.71
CA THR A 396 16.86 9.12 23.66
C THR A 396 18.28 8.55 23.73
N ALA A 397 19.05 8.63 22.65
CA ALA A 397 20.47 8.31 22.68
C ALA A 397 21.34 9.40 23.35
N ASN A 398 20.84 10.63 23.54
CA ASN A 398 21.63 11.80 23.91
C ASN A 398 21.91 11.90 25.42
N CYS A 399 23.09 12.43 25.73
CA CYS A 399 23.70 12.55 27.05
C CYS A 399 23.94 14.01 27.50
N ASN A 400 23.55 15.01 26.70
CA ASN A 400 24.04 16.41 26.70
C ASN A 400 24.10 17.19 28.03
N ARG A 401 23.78 16.64 29.20
CA ARG A 401 23.92 17.33 30.50
C ARG A 401 24.70 16.60 31.59
N LEU A 402 25.16 15.36 31.39
CA LEU A 402 25.76 14.56 32.48
C LEU A 402 27.22 14.14 32.28
N GLY A 403 27.89 14.49 31.18
CA GLY A 403 29.32 14.20 30.99
C GLY A 403 29.70 12.70 30.94
N LEU A 404 28.72 11.80 30.77
CA LEU A 404 28.91 10.35 30.80
C LEU A 404 28.73 9.73 29.39
N ASN A 405 29.43 8.62 29.14
CA ASN A 405 29.28 7.81 27.93
C ASN A 405 27.96 7.00 28.00
N CYS A 406 26.85 7.65 27.68
CA CYS A 406 25.51 7.24 28.12
C CYS A 406 24.59 6.80 26.96
N ASN A 407 24.97 5.73 26.25
CA ASN A 407 24.12 5.03 25.28
C ASN A 407 22.74 4.68 25.87
N TYR A 408 21.74 5.53 25.63
CA TYR A 408 20.35 5.34 26.11
C TYR A 408 20.20 5.37 27.65
N ALA A 409 21.07 6.08 28.37
CA ALA A 409 21.10 6.02 29.84
C ALA A 409 19.78 6.44 30.52
N GLY A 410 19.03 7.39 29.93
CA GLY A 410 17.74 7.83 30.46
C GLY A 410 16.76 6.66 30.63
N ILE A 411 16.46 5.95 29.54
CA ILE A 411 15.57 4.78 29.59
C ILE A 411 16.18 3.64 30.41
N GLN A 412 17.51 3.45 30.37
CA GLN A 412 18.16 2.39 31.11
C GLN A 412 18.07 2.54 32.64
N LYS A 413 18.17 3.77 33.17
CA LYS A 413 18.12 4.01 34.62
C LYS A 413 16.78 4.53 35.12
N ARG A 414 15.85 4.93 34.25
CA ARG A 414 14.50 5.37 34.66
C ARG A 414 13.41 4.38 34.29
N LEU A 415 13.43 3.84 33.06
CA LEU A 415 12.35 2.97 32.56
C LEU A 415 12.59 1.50 32.89
N PHE A 416 13.85 1.06 32.82
CA PHE A 416 14.22 -0.36 32.92
C PHE A 416 14.72 -0.87 34.29
N PRO A 417 14.98 -0.09 35.36
CA PRO A 417 15.49 -0.65 36.62
C PRO A 417 14.67 -1.83 37.14
N GLU A 418 13.33 -1.67 37.22
CA GLU A 418 12.46 -2.73 37.75
C GLU A 418 12.34 -3.94 36.81
N ILE A 419 12.43 -3.71 35.50
CA ILE A 419 12.40 -4.78 34.50
C ILE A 419 13.69 -5.61 34.59
N LYS A 420 14.82 -4.95 34.89
CA LYS A 420 16.13 -5.58 35.09
C LYS A 420 16.22 -6.31 36.43
N SER A 421 15.64 -5.76 37.51
CA SER A 421 15.65 -6.38 38.84
C SER A 421 14.68 -7.57 38.97
N HIS A 422 13.57 -7.55 38.24
CA HIS A 422 12.56 -8.63 38.25
C HIS A 422 12.39 -9.31 36.88
N PRO A 423 13.47 -9.87 36.28
CA PRO A 423 13.48 -10.23 34.87
C PRO A 423 12.63 -11.46 34.52
N LYS A 424 12.10 -12.20 35.51
CA LYS A 424 11.37 -13.46 35.28
C LYS A 424 10.04 -13.49 36.02
N VAL A 425 9.03 -14.09 35.39
CA VAL A 425 7.75 -14.50 36.00
C VAL A 425 7.56 -15.98 35.67
N GLY A 426 7.81 -16.85 36.65
CA GLY A 426 7.97 -18.29 36.40
C GLY A 426 9.16 -18.55 35.46
N THR A 427 8.91 -19.26 34.36
CA THR A 427 9.93 -19.56 33.34
C THR A 427 10.10 -18.46 32.29
N ARG A 428 9.18 -17.48 32.24
CA ARG A 428 9.15 -16.44 31.20
C ARG A 428 10.06 -15.26 31.55
N SER A 429 10.88 -14.83 30.59
CA SER A 429 11.64 -13.58 30.66
C SER A 429 10.75 -12.37 30.32
N ILE A 430 10.66 -11.38 31.21
CA ILE A 430 10.01 -10.10 30.89
C ILE A 430 10.94 -9.16 30.10
N ARG A 431 12.26 -9.37 30.16
CA ARG A 431 13.24 -8.59 29.38
C ARG A 431 13.04 -8.80 27.87
N GLU A 432 12.73 -10.03 27.46
CA GLU A 432 12.43 -10.39 26.06
C GLU A 432 11.17 -9.71 25.51
N GLN A 433 10.32 -9.20 26.39
CA GLN A 433 9.12 -8.46 25.99
C GLN A 433 9.38 -6.97 25.77
N VAL A 434 10.59 -6.50 26.07
CA VAL A 434 11.01 -5.11 25.85
C VAL A 434 12.00 -5.06 24.71
N VAL A 435 11.71 -4.29 23.67
CA VAL A 435 12.58 -4.15 22.49
C VAL A 435 12.94 -2.69 22.29
N VAL A 436 14.23 -2.40 22.19
CA VAL A 436 14.74 -1.09 21.83
C VAL A 436 15.35 -1.13 20.43
N CYS A 437 14.83 -0.30 19.52
CA CYS A 437 15.36 -0.14 18.17
C CYS A 437 16.24 1.13 18.10
N PRO A 438 17.56 1.01 17.91
CA PRO A 438 18.50 2.12 18.11
C PRO A 438 18.76 2.98 16.85
N TYR A 439 17.91 3.98 16.61
CA TYR A 439 18.05 4.96 15.52
C TYR A 439 18.85 6.21 15.93
N LYS A 440 20.01 6.05 16.58
CA LYS A 440 20.80 7.16 17.15
C LYS A 440 21.16 8.31 16.18
N LYS A 441 21.18 8.05 14.87
CA LYS A 441 21.46 9.05 13.83
C LYS A 441 20.21 9.78 13.32
N MET A 442 19.02 9.37 13.77
CA MET A 442 17.74 9.93 13.33
C MET A 442 17.30 11.02 14.29
N ASN A 443 16.92 12.18 13.76
CA ASN A 443 16.44 13.29 14.59
C ASN A 443 15.12 12.93 15.27
N HIS A 444 14.80 13.69 16.32
CA HIS A 444 13.65 13.45 17.18
C HIS A 444 12.32 13.35 16.44
N GLN A 445 12.08 14.29 15.53
CA GLN A 445 10.89 14.34 14.69
C GLN A 445 10.88 13.21 13.66
N ASP A 446 12.05 12.90 13.08
CA ASP A 446 12.16 11.90 12.01
C ASP A 446 11.82 10.49 12.51
N VAL A 447 12.10 10.15 13.78
CA VAL A 447 11.67 8.88 14.38
C VAL A 447 10.16 8.74 14.33
N TRP A 448 9.43 9.76 14.78
CA TRP A 448 7.99 9.73 14.75
C TRP A 448 7.47 9.70 13.31
N ILE A 449 8.02 10.54 12.42
CA ILE A 449 7.57 10.63 11.03
C ILE A 449 7.69 9.29 10.30
N ASN A 450 8.85 8.66 10.43
CA ASN A 450 9.15 7.43 9.72
C ASN A 450 8.45 6.22 10.34
N PHE A 451 8.20 6.23 11.66
CA PHE A 451 7.77 5.04 12.37
C PHE A 451 6.42 5.12 13.06
N ARG A 452 5.69 6.25 13.02
CA ARG A 452 4.35 6.37 13.64
C ARG A 452 3.40 5.23 13.28
N GLY A 453 3.51 4.66 12.08
CA GLY A 453 2.73 3.49 11.68
C GLY A 453 2.96 2.22 12.52
N ALA A 454 4.02 2.16 13.34
CA ALA A 454 4.35 1.02 14.19
C ALA A 454 3.30 0.74 15.28
N MET A 455 2.60 1.78 15.78
CA MET A 455 1.51 1.61 16.75
C MET A 455 0.28 0.86 16.19
N ASN A 456 0.24 0.69 14.87
CA ASN A 456 -0.84 0.09 14.10
C ASN A 456 -0.41 -1.26 13.47
N LYS A 457 0.76 -1.77 13.87
CA LYS A 457 1.38 -3.01 13.38
C LYS A 457 1.53 -4.00 14.53
N PRO A 458 1.74 -5.31 14.24
CA PRO A 458 2.07 -6.27 15.27
C PRO A 458 3.26 -5.81 16.12
N PRO A 459 3.37 -6.25 17.39
CA PRO A 459 4.46 -5.87 18.25
C PRO A 459 5.84 -6.14 17.65
N ILE A 460 6.75 -5.20 17.86
CA ILE A 460 8.11 -5.24 17.31
C ILE A 460 8.98 -6.18 18.17
N THR A 461 9.71 -7.04 17.48
CA THR A 461 10.79 -7.92 17.96
C THR A 461 12.16 -7.34 17.60
N THR A 462 13.22 -7.90 18.17
CA THR A 462 14.62 -7.57 17.85
C THR A 462 14.96 -7.74 16.37
N GLU A 463 14.29 -8.68 15.70
CA GLU A 463 14.36 -8.98 14.27
C GLU A 463 13.22 -8.33 13.49
N THR A 464 12.49 -7.35 14.03
CA THR A 464 11.43 -6.63 13.29
C THR A 464 11.46 -5.12 13.46
N CYS A 465 12.55 -4.57 14.01
CA CYS A 465 12.79 -3.12 14.00
C CYS A 465 12.58 -2.52 12.60
N PRO A 466 11.74 -1.46 12.47
CA PRO A 466 11.37 -0.90 11.18
C PRO A 466 12.56 -0.25 10.44
N ARG A 467 12.47 -0.17 9.11
CA ARG A 467 13.50 0.43 8.23
C ARG A 467 13.02 1.77 7.67
N VAL A 468 13.96 2.65 7.34
CA VAL A 468 13.70 3.90 6.60
C VAL A 468 14.38 3.81 5.24
N GLY A 469 13.65 4.07 4.16
CA GLY A 469 14.23 4.33 2.83
C GLY A 469 15.26 3.30 2.33
N GLY A 470 15.00 2.00 2.49
CA GLY A 470 15.93 0.95 2.04
C GLY A 470 17.20 0.79 2.90
N ALA A 471 17.38 1.59 3.95
CA ALA A 471 18.53 1.48 4.84
C ALA A 471 18.63 0.07 5.48
N PRO A 472 19.86 -0.38 5.81
CA PRO A 472 20.06 -1.62 6.54
C PRO A 472 19.20 -1.69 7.80
N ARG A 473 18.75 -2.89 8.15
CA ARG A 473 18.05 -3.10 9.42
C ARG A 473 19.00 -2.76 10.56
N VAL A 474 18.49 -1.99 11.52
CA VAL A 474 19.15 -1.83 12.82
C VAL A 474 18.71 -2.98 13.72
N PRO A 475 19.63 -3.80 14.28
CA PRO A 475 19.27 -4.84 15.23
C PRO A 475 18.73 -4.20 16.52
N GLY A 476 17.58 -4.69 16.99
CA GLY A 476 17.07 -4.31 18.31
C GLY A 476 17.82 -4.99 19.44
N TRP A 477 17.61 -4.53 20.68
CA TRP A 477 18.11 -5.17 21.89
C TRP A 477 17.06 -5.21 23.00
N HIS A 478 17.23 -6.18 23.91
CA HIS A 478 16.49 -6.28 25.17
C HIS A 478 17.31 -5.62 26.30
N PRO A 479 16.67 -4.87 27.21
CA PRO A 479 17.36 -4.19 28.32
C PRO A 479 18.01 -5.14 29.28
#